data_AF-A0A1Q1FN77-F1
#
_entry.id   AF-A0A1Q1FN77-F1
#
_cell.length_a   1.000
_cell.length_b   1.000
_cell.length_c   1.000
_cell.angle_alpha   90.00
_cell.angle_beta   90.00
_cell.angle_gamma   90.00
#
_symmetry.space_group_name_H-M   'P 1'
#
loop_
_entity.id
_entity.type
_entity.pdbx_description
1 polymer ?
#
loop_
_entity_poly.entity_id
_entity_poly.type
_entity_poly.pdbx_seq_one_letter_code
_entity_poly.pdbx_strand_id
1 'polypeptide(L)'
;MEQRTRALVASAFIGVIFLLVQLGALALVQPFEAAGYQAVEDPSDPTNTVVYVAAILVATGLMLLAIKLNVDQLIRAFVVFAGVYLSWYVFSVVVPDVVTYGEFNVIAVAAALALGAALLLYPEWYVIDASGVVMGAGAAGLFGISFGLLPAILLLAVLAIYDAISVYGTEHMLTLASGVMDLKVPVVLVVPLTLSYSFLSAETPDPTGEVEGEASANGGEPASADEMESAETVDEDPEADPMDRDALFIGLGDAVIPTVLVASAAFFAPSSVPTVGLLGLVVPLTALAAMVGTFVGLAVLLRMVLKGRAHAGLPLLNGGVIGGYLVGALASGLPLLEALGVAGFL
;
A
#
# COMPACT_ATOMS: atom_id res chain seq x y z
N MET A 1 18.38 -25.49 -0.19
CA MET A 1 18.03 -24.91 1.13
C MET A 1 17.94 -23.38 1.09
N GLU A 2 18.59 -22.71 0.14
CA GLU A 2 18.60 -21.24 0.05
C GLU A 2 17.24 -20.62 -0.30
N GLN A 3 16.47 -21.23 -1.20
CA GLN A 3 15.21 -20.67 -1.71
C GLN A 3 14.14 -20.48 -0.63
N ARG A 4 13.92 -21.50 0.22
CA ARG A 4 12.94 -21.40 1.33
C ARG A 4 13.33 -20.34 2.37
N THR A 5 14.63 -20.19 2.63
CA THR A 5 15.13 -19.17 3.56
C THR A 5 14.94 -17.77 2.96
N ARG A 6 15.25 -17.58 1.69
CA ARG A 6 15.02 -16.30 0.97
C ARG A 6 13.52 -15.93 0.96
N ALA A 7 12.63 -16.88 0.64
CA ALA A 7 11.18 -16.68 0.69
C ALA A 7 10.67 -16.25 2.07
N LEU A 8 11.18 -16.89 3.13
CA LEU A 8 10.82 -16.56 4.52
C LEU A 8 11.33 -15.18 4.92
N VAL A 9 12.55 -14.81 4.53
CA VAL A 9 13.11 -13.48 4.81
C VAL A 9 12.29 -12.40 4.11
N ALA A 10 11.95 -12.61 2.84
CA ALA A 10 11.11 -11.67 2.08
C ALA A 10 9.72 -11.53 2.71
N SER A 11 9.08 -12.66 3.05
CA SER A 11 7.77 -12.67 3.71
C SER A 11 7.81 -11.97 5.07
N ALA A 12 8.88 -12.16 5.84
CA ALA A 12 9.08 -11.47 7.11
C ALA A 12 9.27 -9.97 6.92
N PHE A 13 10.04 -9.54 5.91
CA PHE A 13 10.26 -8.13 5.59
C PHE A 13 8.95 -7.44 5.16
N ILE A 14 8.15 -8.08 4.31
CA ILE A 14 6.79 -7.64 3.96
C ILE A 14 5.94 -7.47 5.22
N GLY A 15 5.95 -8.48 6.09
CA GLY A 15 5.24 -8.42 7.36
C GLY A 15 5.70 -7.26 8.26
N VAL A 16 7.00 -6.95 8.28
CA VAL A 16 7.54 -5.80 9.02
C VAL A 16 7.03 -4.49 8.43
N ILE A 17 6.99 -4.32 7.11
CA ILE A 17 6.44 -3.10 6.50
C ILE A 17 4.96 -2.92 6.88
N PHE A 18 4.14 -3.98 6.76
CA PHE A 18 2.74 -3.95 7.18
C PHE A 18 2.60 -3.57 8.66
N LEU A 19 3.47 -4.14 9.52
CA LEU A 19 3.46 -3.82 10.95
C LEU A 19 3.81 -2.35 11.21
N LEU A 20 4.84 -1.82 10.54
CA LEU A 20 5.26 -0.44 10.68
C LEU A 20 4.19 0.54 10.21
N VAL A 21 3.51 0.26 9.10
CA VAL A 21 2.38 1.05 8.61
C VAL A 21 1.23 1.04 9.62
N GLN A 22 0.87 -0.12 10.17
CA GLN A 22 -0.19 -0.23 11.17
C GLN A 22 0.14 0.48 12.49
N LEU A 23 1.33 0.25 13.04
CA LEU A 23 1.77 0.90 14.26
C LEU A 23 1.93 2.42 14.07
N GLY A 24 2.45 2.84 12.92
CA GLY A 24 2.55 4.25 12.55
C GLY A 24 1.18 4.91 12.47
N ALA A 25 0.22 4.29 11.78
CA ALA A 25 -1.14 4.80 11.70
C ALA A 25 -1.80 4.91 13.09
N LEU A 26 -1.68 3.88 13.93
CA LEU A 26 -2.19 3.90 15.31
C LEU A 26 -1.55 5.01 16.16
N ALA A 27 -0.24 5.23 16.02
CA ALA A 27 0.45 6.31 16.72
C ALA A 27 0.00 7.71 16.26
N LEU A 28 -0.48 7.82 15.01
CA LEU A 28 -0.92 9.09 14.42
C LEU A 28 -2.40 9.41 14.65
N VAL A 29 -3.24 8.43 15.02
CA VAL A 29 -4.69 8.64 15.26
C VAL A 29 -4.96 9.82 16.21
N GLN A 30 -4.39 9.80 17.41
CA GLN A 30 -4.64 10.82 18.42
C GLN A 30 -4.02 12.18 18.05
N PRO A 31 -2.75 12.25 17.60
CA PRO A 31 -2.17 13.51 17.13
C PRO A 31 -2.93 14.14 15.95
N PHE A 32 -3.44 13.35 15.01
CA PHE A 32 -4.23 13.86 13.88
C PHE A 32 -5.59 14.39 14.29
N GLU A 33 -6.27 13.74 15.24
CA GLU A 33 -7.51 14.27 15.82
C GLU A 33 -7.26 15.58 16.55
N ALA A 34 -6.23 15.65 17.40
CA ALA A 34 -5.85 16.87 18.12
C ALA A 34 -5.45 18.03 17.18
N ALA A 35 -4.88 17.72 16.01
CA ALA A 35 -4.56 18.70 14.97
C ALA A 35 -5.77 19.09 14.09
N GLY A 36 -6.94 18.47 14.29
CA GLY A 36 -8.15 18.76 13.52
C GLY A 36 -8.09 18.26 12.07
N TYR A 37 -7.34 17.20 11.78
CA TYR A 37 -7.16 16.66 10.42
C TYR A 37 -8.30 15.76 9.93
N GLN A 38 -9.38 15.63 10.70
CA GLN A 38 -10.56 14.89 10.26
C GLN A 38 -11.19 15.58 9.04
N ALA A 39 -11.22 14.88 7.92
CA ALA A 39 -11.57 15.49 6.63
C ALA A 39 -13.08 15.62 6.37
N VAL A 40 -13.90 14.92 7.15
CA VAL A 40 -15.37 14.86 6.96
C VAL A 40 -16.11 15.29 8.23
N GLU A 41 -17.27 15.90 8.03
CA GLU A 41 -18.14 16.39 9.11
C GLU A 41 -18.79 15.24 9.90
N ASP A 42 -19.37 14.25 9.20
CA ASP A 42 -19.93 13.04 9.80
C ASP A 42 -19.17 11.81 9.28
N PRO A 43 -18.20 11.27 10.06
CA PRO A 43 -17.48 10.05 9.71
C PRO A 43 -18.35 8.81 9.60
N SER A 44 -19.54 8.78 10.20
CA SER A 44 -20.41 7.60 10.21
C SER A 44 -21.31 7.52 8.97
N ASP A 45 -21.42 8.58 8.17
CA ASP A 45 -22.27 8.60 6.98
C ASP A 45 -21.74 7.63 5.90
N PRO A 46 -22.52 6.59 5.50
CA PRO A 46 -22.14 5.66 4.44
C PRO A 46 -21.95 6.33 3.06
N THR A 47 -22.49 7.53 2.86
CA THR A 47 -22.29 8.32 1.63
C THR A 47 -20.82 8.65 1.41
N ASN A 48 -20.04 8.79 2.48
CA ASN A 48 -18.60 9.00 2.40
C ASN A 48 -17.93 7.90 1.56
N THR A 49 -18.28 6.62 1.77
CA THR A 49 -17.72 5.52 0.98
C THR A 49 -17.94 5.73 -0.52
N VAL A 50 -19.13 6.17 -0.92
CA VAL A 50 -19.47 6.40 -2.34
C VAL A 50 -18.64 7.54 -2.92
N VAL A 51 -18.56 8.67 -2.19
CA VAL A 51 -17.78 9.84 -2.61
C VAL A 51 -16.30 9.47 -2.78
N TYR A 52 -15.75 8.71 -1.85
CA TYR A 52 -14.34 8.32 -1.93
C TYR A 52 -14.05 7.26 -2.99
N VAL A 53 -14.93 6.27 -3.18
CA VAL A 53 -14.79 5.34 -4.32
C VAL A 53 -14.83 6.12 -5.64
N ALA A 54 -15.75 7.08 -5.77
CA ALA A 54 -15.79 7.95 -6.95
C ALA A 54 -14.51 8.79 -7.10
N ALA A 55 -13.99 9.36 -6.01
CA ALA A 55 -12.74 10.12 -6.03
C ALA A 55 -11.53 9.24 -6.43
N ILE A 56 -11.45 8.00 -5.94
CA ILE A 56 -10.42 7.03 -6.33
C ILE A 56 -10.54 6.74 -7.84
N LEU A 57 -11.74 6.47 -8.35
CA LEU A 57 -11.95 6.23 -9.78
C LEU A 57 -11.56 7.42 -10.65
N VAL A 58 -11.87 8.65 -10.20
CA VAL A 58 -11.46 9.88 -10.89
C VAL A 58 -9.94 10.04 -10.86
N ALA A 59 -9.30 9.87 -9.70
CA ALA A 59 -7.85 9.96 -9.57
C ALA A 59 -7.13 8.91 -10.44
N THR A 60 -7.60 7.67 -10.41
CA THR A 60 -7.10 6.59 -11.28
C THR A 60 -7.31 6.93 -12.75
N GLY A 61 -8.49 7.42 -13.14
CA GLY A 61 -8.76 7.84 -14.52
C GLY A 61 -7.85 8.98 -14.99
N LEU A 62 -7.58 9.97 -14.14
CA LEU A 62 -6.64 11.05 -14.42
C LEU A 62 -5.20 10.54 -14.55
N MET A 63 -4.79 9.61 -13.69
CA MET A 63 -3.48 8.97 -13.77
C MET A 63 -3.34 8.18 -15.08
N LEU A 64 -4.34 7.36 -15.44
CA LEU A 64 -4.34 6.62 -16.71
C LEU A 64 -4.34 7.55 -17.93
N LEU A 65 -5.04 8.69 -17.85
CA LEU A 65 -5.00 9.72 -18.89
C LEU A 65 -3.61 10.33 -19.02
N ALA A 66 -2.96 10.66 -17.89
CA ALA A 66 -1.59 11.18 -17.88
C ALA A 66 -0.60 10.19 -18.49
N ILE A 67 -0.73 8.89 -18.15
CA ILE A 67 0.06 7.81 -18.75
C ILE A 67 -0.19 7.75 -20.27
N LYS A 68 -1.44 7.78 -20.70
CA LYS A 68 -1.80 7.75 -22.12
C LYS A 68 -1.26 8.97 -22.90
N LEU A 69 -1.05 10.09 -22.23
CA LEU A 69 -0.44 11.29 -22.81
C LEU A 69 1.09 11.29 -22.75
N ASN A 70 1.71 10.24 -22.19
CA ASN A 70 3.16 10.09 -21.99
C ASN A 70 3.80 11.29 -21.26
N VAL A 71 3.10 11.81 -20.23
CA VAL A 71 3.60 12.94 -19.41
C VAL A 71 4.30 12.44 -18.14
N ASP A 72 5.31 11.58 -18.31
CA ASP A 72 5.99 10.86 -17.21
C ASP A 72 6.55 11.78 -16.12
N GLN A 73 7.16 12.90 -16.53
CA GLN A 73 7.68 13.90 -15.61
C GLN A 73 6.58 14.52 -14.73
N LEU A 74 5.37 14.72 -15.28
CA LEU A 74 4.23 15.25 -14.53
C LEU A 74 3.74 14.24 -13.51
N ILE A 75 3.67 12.96 -13.89
CA ILE A 75 3.26 11.88 -12.97
C ILE A 75 4.27 11.77 -11.83
N ARG A 76 5.58 11.72 -12.14
CA ARG A 76 6.64 11.67 -11.12
C ARG A 76 6.59 12.89 -10.19
N ALA A 77 6.42 14.09 -10.74
CA ALA A 77 6.31 15.31 -9.95
C ALA A 77 5.07 15.29 -9.04
N PHE A 78 3.93 14.84 -9.55
CA PHE A 78 2.69 14.71 -8.78
C PHE A 78 2.82 13.71 -7.64
N VAL A 79 3.39 12.52 -7.89
CA VAL A 79 3.56 11.50 -6.84
C VAL A 79 4.55 11.96 -5.77
N VAL A 80 5.68 12.57 -6.16
CA VAL A 80 6.63 13.13 -5.19
C VAL A 80 5.99 14.27 -4.39
N PHE A 81 5.23 15.16 -5.05
CA PHE A 81 4.48 16.22 -4.37
C PHE A 81 3.49 15.65 -3.36
N ALA A 82 2.69 14.65 -3.74
CA ALA A 82 1.76 13.98 -2.84
C ALA A 82 2.49 13.33 -1.66
N GLY A 83 3.65 12.71 -1.90
CA GLY A 83 4.49 12.12 -0.85
C GLY A 83 5.05 13.16 0.12
N VAL A 84 5.55 14.29 -0.38
CA VAL A 84 6.01 15.42 0.46
C VAL A 84 4.85 15.99 1.27
N TYR A 85 3.70 16.24 0.62
CA TYR A 85 2.53 16.81 1.25
C TYR A 85 2.02 15.92 2.40
N LEU A 86 1.90 14.62 2.16
CA LEU A 86 1.45 13.68 3.18
C LEU A 86 2.48 13.49 4.30
N SER A 87 3.77 13.44 3.95
CA SER A 87 4.85 13.39 4.95
C SER A 87 4.89 14.64 5.81
N TRP A 88 4.56 15.81 5.25
CA TRP A 88 4.43 17.05 6.01
C TRP A 88 3.30 16.96 7.04
N TYR A 89 2.12 16.42 6.69
CA TYR A 89 1.05 16.15 7.67
C TYR A 89 1.55 15.27 8.82
N VAL A 90 2.26 14.18 8.51
CA VAL A 90 2.84 13.29 9.53
C VAL A 90 3.86 14.02 10.40
N PHE A 91 4.85 14.68 9.80
CA PHE A 91 5.91 15.34 10.55
C PHE A 91 5.41 16.55 11.34
N SER A 92 4.35 17.23 10.88
CA SER A 92 3.78 18.38 11.59
C SER A 92 3.24 18.02 12.98
N VAL A 93 2.81 16.78 13.19
CA VAL A 93 2.26 16.32 14.48
C VAL A 93 3.25 15.47 15.28
N VAL A 94 4.25 14.88 14.62
CA VAL A 94 5.27 14.05 15.27
C VAL A 94 6.48 14.85 15.73
N VAL A 95 6.90 15.85 14.95
CA VAL A 95 8.09 16.65 15.25
C VAL A 95 7.68 17.79 16.20
N PRO A 96 8.35 17.95 17.35
CA PRO A 96 8.04 19.06 18.27
C PRO A 96 8.26 20.43 17.62
N ASP A 97 7.41 21.40 17.98
CA ASP A 97 7.42 22.78 17.48
C ASP A 97 8.54 23.64 18.08
N VAL A 98 9.80 23.19 17.99
CA VAL A 98 10.96 23.90 18.53
C VAL A 98 11.29 25.16 17.71
N VAL A 99 11.10 25.09 16.39
CA VAL A 99 11.37 26.19 15.46
C VAL A 99 10.15 26.38 14.56
N THR A 100 9.42 27.45 14.80
CA THR A 100 8.21 27.81 14.04
C THR A 100 8.39 29.11 13.27
N TYR A 101 7.75 29.20 12.10
CA TYR A 101 7.62 30.43 11.32
C TYR A 101 6.15 30.60 10.96
N GLY A 102 5.46 31.50 11.66
CA GLY A 102 4.00 31.57 11.61
C GLY A 102 3.38 30.29 12.18
N GLU A 103 2.48 29.68 11.42
CA GLU A 103 1.80 28.42 11.77
C GLU A 103 2.60 27.17 11.35
N PHE A 104 3.74 27.35 10.68
CA PHE A 104 4.52 26.24 10.14
C PHE A 104 5.66 25.83 11.06
N ASN A 105 5.72 24.54 11.40
CA ASN A 105 6.90 23.91 11.97
C ASN A 105 7.99 23.77 10.90
N VAL A 106 9.06 24.55 11.04
CA VAL A 106 10.15 24.63 10.05
C VAL A 106 10.87 23.30 9.93
N ILE A 107 11.03 22.57 11.03
CA ILE A 107 11.72 21.27 11.05
C ILE A 107 10.86 20.22 10.31
N ALA A 108 9.55 20.20 10.55
CA ALA A 108 8.63 19.30 9.86
C ALA A 108 8.61 19.54 8.34
N VAL A 109 8.56 20.81 7.92
CA VAL A 109 8.64 21.19 6.51
C VAL A 109 9.98 20.76 5.90
N ALA A 110 11.09 21.05 6.58
CA ALA A 110 12.42 20.65 6.11
C ALA A 110 12.55 19.12 5.99
N ALA A 111 12.01 18.35 6.95
CA ALA A 111 12.01 16.89 6.91
C ALA A 111 11.17 16.34 5.74
N ALA A 112 10.00 16.90 5.48
CA ALA A 112 9.15 16.52 4.35
C ALA A 112 9.82 16.81 3.01
N LEU A 113 10.43 18.00 2.87
CA LEU A 113 11.18 18.37 1.67
C LEU A 113 12.43 17.51 1.49
N ALA A 114 13.13 17.15 2.57
CA ALA A 114 14.27 16.26 2.52
C ALA A 114 13.89 14.86 2.05
N LEU A 115 12.74 14.33 2.49
CA LEU A 115 12.19 13.07 1.99
C LEU A 115 11.88 13.14 0.49
N GLY A 116 11.22 14.22 0.04
CA GLY A 116 10.98 14.46 -1.39
C GLY A 116 12.27 14.58 -2.21
N ALA A 117 13.27 15.29 -1.69
CA ALA A 117 14.58 15.41 -2.33
C ALA A 117 15.30 14.06 -2.41
N ALA A 118 15.21 13.23 -1.36
CA ALA A 118 15.76 11.88 -1.36
C ALA A 118 15.10 11.01 -2.45
N LEU A 119 13.77 11.05 -2.60
CA LEU A 119 13.05 10.36 -3.68
C LEU A 119 13.44 10.85 -5.08
N LEU A 120 13.78 12.13 -5.23
CA LEU A 120 14.15 12.69 -6.53
C LEU A 120 15.60 12.39 -6.92
N LEU A 121 16.52 12.50 -5.96
CA LEU A 121 17.96 12.47 -6.17
C LEU A 121 18.56 11.07 -5.94
N TYR A 122 17.94 10.26 -5.08
CA TYR A 122 18.47 8.96 -4.65
C TYR A 122 17.35 7.94 -4.33
N PRO A 123 16.57 7.51 -5.34
CA PRO A 123 15.47 6.55 -5.15
C PRO A 123 15.99 5.11 -5.01
N GLU A 124 16.75 4.82 -3.96
CA GLU A 124 17.06 3.44 -3.58
C GLU A 124 15.87 2.78 -2.87
N TRP A 125 15.80 1.44 -2.91
CA TRP A 125 14.67 0.66 -2.38
C TRP A 125 14.32 1.04 -0.92
N TYR A 126 15.31 1.22 -0.05
CA TYR A 126 15.06 1.56 1.35
C TYR A 126 14.55 3.01 1.53
N VAL A 127 14.87 3.93 0.60
CA VAL A 127 14.33 5.30 0.61
C VAL A 127 12.87 5.25 0.18
N ILE A 128 12.57 4.47 -0.86
CA ILE A 128 11.22 4.23 -1.35
C ILE A 128 10.36 3.60 -0.25
N ASP A 129 10.83 2.52 0.37
CA ASP A 129 10.11 1.80 1.41
C ASP A 129 9.92 2.62 2.68
N ALA A 130 10.95 3.34 3.15
CA ALA A 130 10.83 4.22 4.30
C ALA A 130 9.82 5.35 4.04
N SER A 131 9.86 5.94 2.83
CA SER A 131 8.89 6.95 2.41
C SER A 131 7.49 6.35 2.32
N GLY A 132 7.36 5.15 1.75
CA GLY A 132 6.11 4.40 1.66
C GLY A 132 5.53 4.08 3.03
N VAL A 133 6.34 3.71 4.02
CA VAL A 133 5.90 3.48 5.40
C VAL A 133 5.36 4.78 6.03
N VAL A 134 6.07 5.90 5.88
CA VAL A 134 5.63 7.21 6.40
C VAL A 134 4.33 7.66 5.73
N MET A 135 4.29 7.62 4.40
CA MET A 135 3.11 7.95 3.60
C MET A 135 1.94 7.02 3.94
N GLY A 136 2.19 5.73 4.05
CA GLY A 136 1.17 4.73 4.33
C GLY A 136 0.57 4.87 5.72
N ALA A 137 1.41 5.09 6.73
CA ALA A 137 0.97 5.39 8.10
C ALA A 137 0.15 6.68 8.16
N GLY A 138 0.60 7.74 7.47
CA GLY A 138 -0.11 9.01 7.36
C GLY A 138 -1.47 8.87 6.69
N ALA A 139 -1.51 8.25 5.51
CA ALA A 139 -2.75 8.01 4.78
C ALA A 139 -3.74 7.17 5.59
N ALA A 140 -3.28 6.02 6.13
CA ALA A 140 -4.15 5.14 6.88
C ALA A 140 -4.65 5.78 8.19
N GLY A 141 -3.81 6.59 8.86
CA GLY A 141 -4.22 7.38 10.02
C GLY A 141 -5.29 8.42 9.68
N LEU A 142 -5.06 9.23 8.63
CA LEU A 142 -6.01 10.26 8.17
C LEU A 142 -7.34 9.66 7.74
N PHE A 143 -7.32 8.60 6.94
CA PHE A 143 -8.53 7.90 6.55
C PHE A 143 -9.19 7.20 7.74
N GLY A 144 -8.41 6.63 8.65
CA GLY A 144 -8.92 5.95 9.84
C GLY A 144 -9.70 6.87 10.77
N ILE A 145 -9.27 8.13 10.96
CA ILE A 145 -10.04 9.10 11.74
C ILE A 145 -11.21 9.71 10.96
N SER A 146 -11.14 9.70 9.63
CA SER A 146 -12.15 10.30 8.76
C SER A 146 -13.27 9.33 8.38
N PHE A 147 -13.07 8.02 8.50
CA PHE A 147 -14.10 7.02 8.22
C PHE A 147 -14.47 6.28 9.49
N GLY A 148 -15.75 6.37 9.85
CA GLY A 148 -16.35 5.50 10.84
C GLY A 148 -16.29 4.03 10.42
N LEU A 149 -16.64 3.16 11.36
CA LEU A 149 -16.60 1.70 11.19
C LEU A 149 -17.39 1.24 9.96
N LEU A 150 -18.62 1.74 9.78
CA LEU A 150 -19.48 1.37 8.65
C LEU A 150 -18.86 1.82 7.31
N PRO A 151 -18.53 3.11 7.09
CA PRO A 151 -17.90 3.53 5.83
C PRO A 151 -16.57 2.83 5.52
N ALA A 152 -15.74 2.57 6.55
CA ALA A 152 -14.49 1.84 6.37
C ALA A 152 -14.73 0.39 5.92
N ILE A 153 -15.62 -0.35 6.59
CA ILE A 153 -15.96 -1.73 6.21
C ILE A 153 -16.52 -1.78 4.78
N LEU A 154 -17.41 -0.85 4.42
CA LEU A 154 -17.97 -0.77 3.06
C LEU A 154 -16.89 -0.45 2.02
N LEU A 155 -15.99 0.49 2.30
CA LEU A 155 -14.88 0.82 1.41
C LEU A 155 -13.99 -0.39 1.15
N LEU A 156 -13.56 -1.07 2.22
CA LEU A 156 -12.72 -2.26 2.14
C LEU A 156 -13.41 -3.40 1.38
N ALA A 157 -14.71 -3.61 1.62
CA ALA A 157 -15.49 -4.64 0.93
C ALA A 157 -15.63 -4.33 -0.57
N VAL A 158 -15.93 -3.09 -0.95
CA VAL A 158 -16.03 -2.68 -2.35
C VAL A 158 -14.70 -2.84 -3.08
N LEU A 159 -13.60 -2.40 -2.47
CA LEU A 159 -12.25 -2.55 -3.07
C LEU A 159 -11.83 -4.02 -3.19
N ALA A 160 -12.15 -4.85 -2.18
CA ALA A 160 -11.91 -6.29 -2.27
C ALA A 160 -12.73 -6.95 -3.39
N ILE A 161 -14.01 -6.62 -3.51
CA ILE A 161 -14.87 -7.15 -4.59
C ILE A 161 -14.34 -6.72 -5.95
N TYR A 162 -13.96 -5.45 -6.10
CA TYR A 162 -13.38 -4.93 -7.33
C TYR A 162 -12.11 -5.70 -7.72
N ASP A 163 -11.17 -5.88 -6.79
CA ASP A 163 -9.92 -6.61 -7.01
C ASP A 163 -10.19 -8.08 -7.39
N ALA A 164 -11.10 -8.76 -6.68
CA ALA A 164 -11.50 -10.13 -7.01
C ALA A 164 -12.10 -10.25 -8.42
N ILE A 165 -12.95 -9.30 -8.83
CA ILE A 165 -13.56 -9.28 -10.17
C ILE A 165 -12.49 -8.98 -11.23
N SER A 166 -11.60 -8.03 -10.96
CA SER A 166 -10.52 -7.65 -11.86
C SER A 166 -9.60 -8.83 -12.16
N VAL A 167 -9.19 -9.56 -11.12
CA VAL A 167 -8.25 -10.69 -11.19
C VAL A 167 -8.91 -11.97 -11.71
N TYR A 168 -10.00 -12.44 -11.09
CA TYR A 168 -10.59 -13.75 -11.44
C TYR A 168 -11.66 -13.68 -12.52
N GLY A 169 -12.29 -12.52 -12.71
CA GLY A 169 -13.43 -12.36 -13.61
C GLY A 169 -13.00 -11.88 -14.98
N THR A 170 -12.36 -10.72 -15.03
CA THR A 170 -12.08 -10.05 -16.31
C THR A 170 -10.69 -10.32 -16.85
N GLU A 171 -9.75 -10.81 -16.02
CA GLU A 171 -8.33 -10.96 -16.38
C GLU A 171 -7.71 -9.69 -17.01
N HIS A 172 -8.38 -8.54 -16.91
CA HIS A 172 -8.09 -7.32 -17.69
C HIS A 172 -6.81 -6.62 -17.22
N MET A 173 -6.30 -7.03 -16.05
CA MET A 173 -4.98 -6.67 -15.55
C MET A 173 -3.85 -7.36 -16.32
N LEU A 174 -4.11 -8.49 -16.98
CA LEU A 174 -3.13 -9.22 -17.82
C LEU A 174 -2.94 -8.59 -19.21
N THR A 175 -3.71 -7.57 -19.59
CA THR A 175 -3.75 -7.04 -20.98
C THR A 175 -3.40 -5.55 -21.13
N LEU A 176 -2.97 -4.86 -20.06
CA LEU A 176 -2.72 -3.41 -20.05
C LEU A 176 -1.29 -3.00 -19.65
N ALA A 177 -0.28 -3.77 -20.02
CA ALA A 177 1.11 -3.57 -19.58
C ALA A 177 1.99 -2.84 -20.61
N SER A 178 1.81 -1.52 -20.83
CA SER A 178 2.77 -0.77 -21.68
C SER A 178 3.00 0.71 -21.35
N GLY A 179 2.73 1.18 -20.13
CA GLY A 179 2.83 2.63 -19.86
C GLY A 179 3.30 3.12 -18.50
N VAL A 180 3.71 2.27 -17.55
CA VAL A 180 3.94 2.75 -16.16
C VAL A 180 5.29 2.31 -15.56
N MET A 181 6.26 1.92 -16.39
CA MET A 181 7.44 1.22 -15.88
C MET A 181 8.67 2.11 -15.57
N ASP A 182 8.71 3.36 -16.01
CA ASP A 182 9.92 4.21 -15.84
C ASP A 182 9.90 5.15 -14.62
N LEU A 183 8.81 5.19 -13.86
CA LEU A 183 8.57 6.31 -12.95
C LEU A 183 9.33 6.23 -11.62
N LYS A 184 9.83 5.06 -11.20
CA LYS A 184 10.55 4.82 -9.91
C LYS A 184 9.95 5.61 -8.74
N VAL A 185 8.62 5.58 -8.62
CA VAL A 185 7.83 6.32 -7.63
C VAL A 185 7.42 5.42 -6.45
N PRO A 186 7.21 5.97 -5.24
CA PRO A 186 6.78 5.22 -4.05
C PRO A 186 5.29 4.83 -4.10
N VAL A 187 4.90 4.17 -5.19
CA VAL A 187 3.58 3.53 -5.35
C VAL A 187 3.67 2.02 -5.09
N VAL A 188 4.89 1.48 -5.23
CA VAL A 188 5.23 0.07 -5.03
C VAL A 188 6.37 -0.02 -4.02
N LEU A 189 6.20 -0.87 -3.01
CA LEU A 189 7.21 -1.23 -2.02
C LEU A 189 8.11 -2.33 -2.59
N VAL A 190 9.41 -2.25 -2.33
CA VAL A 190 10.43 -3.09 -2.96
C VAL A 190 11.13 -3.93 -1.90
N VAL A 191 10.87 -5.24 -1.92
CA VAL A 191 11.44 -6.19 -0.96
C VAL A 191 12.58 -6.98 -1.61
N PRO A 192 13.85 -6.63 -1.32
CA PRO A 192 14.97 -7.32 -1.93
C PRO A 192 15.11 -8.74 -1.39
N LEU A 193 15.45 -9.69 -2.27
CA LEU A 193 15.74 -11.08 -1.88
C LEU A 193 17.19 -11.27 -1.43
N THR A 194 18.07 -10.28 -1.68
CA THR A 194 19.45 -10.22 -1.18
C THR A 194 19.81 -8.79 -0.72
N LEU A 195 20.64 -8.66 0.31
CA LEU A 195 21.05 -7.35 0.84
C LEU A 195 21.97 -6.56 -0.10
N SER A 196 22.53 -7.21 -1.12
CA SER A 196 23.34 -6.58 -2.17
C SER A 196 22.52 -5.98 -3.31
N TYR A 197 21.19 -6.11 -3.27
CA TYR A 197 20.29 -5.57 -4.28
C TYR A 197 20.30 -4.04 -4.29
N SER A 198 20.49 -3.44 -5.47
CA SER A 198 20.33 -2.01 -5.72
C SER A 198 19.23 -1.79 -6.75
N PHE A 199 18.27 -0.94 -6.39
CA PHE A 199 17.13 -0.60 -7.26
C PHE A 199 17.53 0.42 -8.35
N LEU A 200 18.66 1.10 -8.16
CA LEU A 200 19.23 1.98 -9.17
C LEU A 200 19.83 1.19 -10.34
N SER A 201 20.42 0.02 -10.07
CA SER A 201 21.08 -0.81 -11.09
C SER A 201 20.22 -1.94 -11.65
N ALA A 202 19.13 -2.32 -10.97
CA ALA A 202 18.21 -3.33 -11.48
C ALA A 202 17.39 -2.77 -12.66
N GLU A 203 17.36 -3.51 -13.76
CA GLU A 203 16.28 -3.41 -14.76
C GLU A 203 15.00 -3.79 -14.02
N THR A 204 14.05 -2.86 -13.91
CA THR A 204 12.84 -3.02 -13.08
C THR A 204 12.00 -4.18 -13.63
N PRO A 205 11.95 -5.34 -12.96
CA PRO A 205 11.12 -6.44 -13.41
C PRO A 205 9.67 -6.14 -13.04
N ASP A 206 8.76 -6.55 -13.92
CA ASP A 206 7.31 -6.47 -13.77
C ASP A 206 6.87 -6.89 -12.34
N PRO A 207 6.29 -5.99 -11.54
CA PRO A 207 5.78 -6.31 -10.21
C PRO A 207 4.62 -7.32 -10.25
N THR A 208 4.13 -7.63 -11.44
CA THR A 208 3.06 -8.60 -11.70
C THR A 208 3.44 -9.74 -12.63
N GLY A 209 4.71 -9.96 -12.95
CA GLY A 209 5.15 -11.22 -13.56
C GLY A 209 4.37 -11.80 -14.74
N GLU A 210 4.78 -11.50 -15.97
CA GLU A 210 5.38 -12.44 -16.94
C GLU A 210 5.08 -12.11 -18.42
N VAL A 211 6.17 -12.11 -19.19
CA VAL A 211 6.40 -12.46 -20.62
C VAL A 211 5.74 -11.62 -21.73
N GLU A 212 6.58 -10.82 -22.39
CA GLU A 212 6.39 -10.39 -23.78
C GLU A 212 7.01 -11.42 -24.74
N GLY A 213 6.16 -12.15 -25.47
CA GLY A 213 6.53 -12.94 -26.64
C GLY A 213 6.11 -12.24 -27.93
N GLU A 214 7.09 -11.95 -28.77
CA GLU A 214 7.02 -11.09 -29.97
C GLU A 214 5.92 -11.40 -30.99
N ALA A 215 5.43 -10.36 -31.66
CA ALA A 215 4.99 -10.46 -33.05
C ALA A 215 5.09 -9.09 -33.77
N SER A 216 6.21 -8.84 -34.43
CA SER A 216 6.20 -8.03 -35.65
C SER A 216 7.14 -8.63 -36.68
N ALA A 217 6.53 -9.44 -37.54
CA ALA A 217 7.11 -9.85 -38.80
C ALA A 217 7.43 -8.62 -39.65
N ASN A 218 8.69 -8.49 -40.07
CA ASN A 218 8.97 -7.83 -41.32
C ASN A 218 10.17 -8.47 -42.02
N GLY A 219 9.93 -8.96 -43.23
CA GLY A 219 10.93 -9.61 -44.06
C GLY A 219 11.91 -8.64 -44.72
N GLY A 220 13.11 -9.15 -45.01
CA GLY A 220 14.09 -8.49 -45.88
C GLY A 220 15.55 -8.86 -45.55
N GLU A 221 16.02 -10.00 -46.06
CA GLU A 221 17.44 -10.36 -46.20
C GLU A 221 18.07 -9.71 -47.46
N PRO A 222 19.39 -9.81 -47.71
CA PRO A 222 20.54 -9.81 -46.78
C PRO A 222 21.71 -8.91 -47.28
N ALA A 223 22.64 -8.49 -46.39
CA ALA A 223 24.02 -8.19 -46.80
C ALA A 223 25.02 -8.11 -45.62
N SER A 224 25.84 -9.18 -45.53
CA SER A 224 27.28 -9.22 -45.19
C SER A 224 27.81 -8.69 -43.83
N ALA A 225 28.08 -9.67 -42.97
CA ALA A 225 29.39 -10.09 -42.43
C ALA A 225 30.13 -9.24 -41.36
N ASP A 226 30.30 -9.94 -40.23
CA ASP A 226 31.39 -9.90 -39.24
C ASP A 226 31.37 -8.81 -38.17
N GLU A 227 30.75 -9.14 -37.02
CA GLU A 227 31.44 -9.33 -35.73
C GLU A 227 30.44 -9.90 -34.69
N MET A 228 30.67 -11.15 -34.25
CA MET A 228 29.99 -11.79 -33.11
C MET A 228 30.95 -11.84 -31.92
N GLU A 229 30.53 -11.34 -30.76
CA GLU A 229 30.72 -12.05 -29.49
C GLU A 229 29.65 -11.63 -28.46
N SER A 230 28.70 -12.57 -28.28
CA SER A 230 27.81 -12.83 -27.13
C SER A 230 27.03 -11.66 -26.50
N ALA A 231 25.86 -11.36 -27.07
CA ALA A 231 24.71 -10.95 -26.29
C ALA A 231 23.97 -12.23 -25.88
N GLU A 232 24.01 -12.59 -24.59
CA GLU A 232 23.11 -13.60 -24.04
C GLU A 232 21.69 -13.04 -24.07
N THR A 233 20.87 -13.56 -24.97
CA THR A 233 19.43 -13.37 -24.99
C THR A 233 18.85 -14.07 -23.77
N VAL A 234 18.38 -13.30 -22.80
CA VAL A 234 17.58 -13.83 -21.70
C VAL A 234 16.18 -14.08 -22.25
N ASP A 235 15.96 -15.28 -22.77
CA ASP A 235 14.63 -15.82 -23.02
C ASP A 235 13.99 -16.11 -21.65
N GLU A 236 13.01 -15.32 -21.20
CA GLU A 236 12.27 -15.59 -19.96
C GLU A 236 10.99 -16.40 -20.25
N ASP A 237 10.94 -17.59 -19.64
CA ASP A 237 9.89 -18.60 -19.67
C ASP A 237 8.69 -18.15 -18.79
N PRO A 238 7.41 -18.30 -19.19
CA PRO A 238 6.22 -17.95 -18.38
C PRO A 238 5.93 -18.97 -17.26
N GLU A 239 6.97 -19.62 -16.76
CA GLU A 239 6.96 -20.53 -15.62
C GLU A 239 8.08 -20.16 -14.61
N ALA A 240 8.58 -18.92 -14.64
CA ALA A 240 9.66 -18.49 -13.76
C ALA A 240 9.18 -18.47 -12.30
N ASP A 241 9.86 -19.22 -11.44
CA ASP A 241 9.52 -19.28 -10.01
C ASP A 241 9.62 -17.84 -9.47
N PRO A 242 8.65 -17.33 -8.67
CA PRO A 242 8.75 -15.99 -8.05
C PRO A 242 10.07 -15.74 -7.30
N MET A 243 10.79 -16.82 -7.00
CA MET A 243 12.10 -16.87 -6.37
C MET A 243 13.31 -16.69 -7.32
N ASP A 244 13.09 -16.71 -8.62
CA ASP A 244 14.10 -16.40 -9.66
C ASP A 244 14.24 -14.88 -9.88
N ARG A 245 13.30 -14.09 -9.35
CA ARG A 245 13.39 -12.62 -9.30
C ARG A 245 14.37 -12.19 -8.21
N ASP A 246 14.98 -11.02 -8.37
CA ASP A 246 15.89 -10.43 -7.38
C ASP A 246 15.16 -9.63 -6.28
N ALA A 247 13.90 -9.26 -6.50
CA ALA A 247 13.05 -8.53 -5.55
C ALA A 247 11.57 -8.89 -5.72
N LEU A 248 10.81 -8.77 -4.63
CA LEU A 248 9.35 -8.84 -4.62
C LEU A 248 8.77 -7.43 -4.53
N PHE A 249 7.71 -7.18 -5.28
CA PHE A 249 7.03 -5.89 -5.33
C PHE A 249 5.63 -6.00 -4.75
N ILE A 250 5.23 -5.03 -3.93
CA ILE A 250 3.89 -4.99 -3.34
C ILE A 250 3.34 -3.57 -3.45
N GLY A 251 2.07 -3.45 -3.83
CA GLY A 251 1.41 -2.14 -3.87
C GLY A 251 1.37 -1.52 -2.47
N LEU A 252 1.75 -0.25 -2.34
CA LEU A 252 1.62 0.47 -1.07
C LEU A 252 0.16 0.44 -0.56
N GLY A 253 -0.79 0.49 -1.48
CA GLY A 253 -2.23 0.37 -1.18
C GLY A 253 -2.60 -0.89 -0.40
N ASP A 254 -1.93 -2.03 -0.63
CA ASP A 254 -2.24 -3.29 0.05
C ASP A 254 -1.90 -3.25 1.54
N ALA A 255 -0.90 -2.44 1.93
CA ALA A 255 -0.60 -2.19 3.34
C ALA A 255 -1.53 -1.10 3.94
N VAL A 256 -1.87 -0.08 3.15
CA VAL A 256 -2.64 1.09 3.61
C VAL A 256 -4.12 0.77 3.81
N ILE A 257 -4.78 0.17 2.82
CA ILE A 257 -6.23 -0.05 2.80
C ILE A 257 -6.71 -0.87 4.01
N PRO A 258 -6.16 -2.05 4.34
CA PRO A 258 -6.58 -2.76 5.55
C PRO A 258 -6.27 -1.97 6.83
N THR A 259 -5.19 -1.19 6.84
CA THR A 259 -4.80 -0.37 7.99
C THR A 259 -5.79 0.76 8.27
N VAL A 260 -6.55 1.24 7.28
CA VAL A 260 -7.64 2.21 7.49
C VAL A 260 -8.64 1.67 8.51
N LEU A 261 -9.06 0.40 8.41
CA LEU A 261 -9.98 -0.20 9.36
C LEU A 261 -9.33 -0.40 10.74
N VAL A 262 -8.03 -0.69 10.80
CA VAL A 262 -7.28 -0.78 12.07
C VAL A 262 -7.30 0.57 12.80
N ALA A 263 -6.98 1.66 12.08
CA ALA A 263 -6.98 3.02 12.63
C ALA A 263 -8.39 3.50 13.00
N SER A 264 -9.39 3.24 12.15
CA SER A 264 -10.81 3.50 12.46
C SER A 264 -11.27 2.72 13.68
N ALA A 265 -10.93 1.43 13.80
CA ALA A 265 -11.28 0.63 14.96
C ALA A 265 -10.59 1.08 16.24
N ALA A 266 -9.43 1.74 16.14
CA ALA A 266 -8.76 2.33 17.29
C ALA A 266 -9.40 3.67 17.70
N PHE A 267 -9.83 4.47 16.73
CA PHE A 267 -10.41 5.79 16.97
C PHE A 267 -11.87 5.73 17.43
N PHE A 268 -12.70 4.90 16.78
CA PHE A 268 -14.14 4.81 17.03
C PHE A 268 -14.54 3.68 18.00
N ALA A 269 -13.58 2.99 18.62
CA ALA A 269 -13.90 1.96 19.62
C ALA A 269 -14.66 2.56 20.80
N PRO A 270 -15.83 1.98 21.17
CA PRO A 270 -16.52 2.38 22.39
C PRO A 270 -15.67 2.14 23.64
N SER A 271 -15.86 2.95 24.69
CA SER A 271 -15.13 2.82 25.96
C SER A 271 -15.40 1.50 26.70
N SER A 272 -16.41 0.74 26.29
CA SER A 272 -16.70 -0.61 26.79
C SER A 272 -15.70 -1.65 26.27
N VAL A 273 -14.99 -1.38 25.18
CA VAL A 273 -14.00 -2.29 24.60
C VAL A 273 -12.73 -2.28 25.45
N PRO A 274 -12.24 -3.45 25.89
CA PRO A 274 -10.97 -3.53 26.62
C PRO A 274 -9.79 -3.04 25.77
N THR A 275 -8.87 -2.32 26.40
CA THR A 275 -7.64 -1.84 25.76
C THR A 275 -6.41 -2.60 26.24
N VAL A 276 -5.42 -2.76 25.37
CA VAL A 276 -4.14 -3.40 25.67
C VAL A 276 -3.01 -2.40 25.38
N GLY A 277 -1.99 -2.39 26.24
CA GLY A 277 -0.76 -1.64 25.98
C GLY A 277 0.11 -2.37 24.96
N LEU A 278 0.45 -1.73 23.83
CA LEU A 278 1.32 -2.28 22.79
C LEU A 278 2.36 -1.23 22.41
N LEU A 279 3.65 -1.49 22.72
CA LEU A 279 4.77 -0.61 22.38
C LEU A 279 4.58 0.87 22.84
N GLY A 280 3.90 1.07 23.97
CA GLY A 280 3.60 2.41 24.51
C GLY A 280 2.30 3.01 23.97
N LEU A 281 1.61 2.35 23.03
CA LEU A 281 0.28 2.72 22.55
C LEU A 281 -0.80 2.03 23.39
N VAL A 282 -1.95 2.70 23.56
CA VAL A 282 -3.16 2.09 24.13
C VAL A 282 -4.05 1.68 22.97
N VAL A 283 -4.17 0.37 22.73
CA VAL A 283 -4.84 -0.17 21.54
C VAL A 283 -6.09 -0.94 21.97
N PRO A 284 -7.29 -0.57 21.47
CA PRO A 284 -8.51 -1.35 21.71
C PRO A 284 -8.39 -2.78 21.17
N LEU A 285 -9.04 -3.74 21.83
CA LEU A 285 -9.01 -5.15 21.43
C LEU A 285 -9.53 -5.37 20.00
N THR A 286 -10.49 -4.55 19.57
CA THR A 286 -11.03 -4.53 18.19
C THR A 286 -9.96 -4.21 17.16
N ALA A 287 -9.17 -3.15 17.38
CA ALA A 287 -8.07 -2.76 16.50
C ALA A 287 -6.93 -3.80 16.52
N LEU A 288 -6.58 -4.33 17.69
CA LEU A 288 -5.57 -5.37 17.82
C LEU A 288 -5.96 -6.65 17.08
N ALA A 289 -7.23 -7.08 17.21
CA ALA A 289 -7.74 -8.25 16.51
C ALA A 289 -7.81 -8.00 14.98
N ALA A 290 -8.14 -6.78 14.56
CA ALA A 290 -8.08 -6.37 13.16
C ALA A 290 -6.66 -6.49 12.59
N MET A 291 -5.64 -6.00 13.30
CA MET A 291 -4.22 -6.14 12.92
C MET A 291 -3.86 -7.62 12.72
N VAL A 292 -4.17 -8.48 13.71
CA VAL A 292 -3.93 -9.93 13.63
C VAL A 292 -4.66 -10.53 12.43
N GLY A 293 -5.90 -10.11 12.17
CA GLY A 293 -6.66 -10.48 10.99
C GLY A 293 -5.96 -10.14 9.68
N THR A 294 -5.39 -8.94 9.56
CA THR A 294 -4.57 -8.55 8.39
C THR A 294 -3.38 -9.49 8.22
N PHE A 295 -2.66 -9.82 9.31
CA PHE A 295 -1.50 -10.73 9.24
C PHE A 295 -1.90 -12.16 8.89
N VAL A 296 -3.06 -12.65 9.33
CA VAL A 296 -3.60 -13.94 8.90
C VAL A 296 -3.92 -13.92 7.40
N GLY A 297 -4.57 -12.85 6.92
CA GLY A 297 -4.85 -12.64 5.50
C GLY A 297 -3.57 -12.60 4.66
N LEU A 298 -2.57 -11.83 5.12
CA LEU A 298 -1.26 -11.73 4.48
C LEU A 298 -0.53 -13.07 4.45
N ALA A 299 -0.53 -13.83 5.55
CA ALA A 299 0.11 -15.14 5.60
C ALA A 299 -0.54 -16.13 4.62
N VAL A 300 -1.87 -16.08 4.46
CA VAL A 300 -2.58 -16.89 3.46
C VAL A 300 -2.18 -16.43 2.05
N LEU A 301 -2.20 -15.12 1.78
CA LEU A 301 -1.83 -14.55 0.49
C LEU A 301 -0.40 -14.94 0.09
N LEU A 302 0.59 -14.69 0.95
CA LEU A 302 1.98 -15.04 0.69
C LEU A 302 2.17 -16.55 0.50
N ARG A 303 1.44 -17.39 1.23
CA ARG A 303 1.46 -18.84 1.02
C ARG A 303 0.95 -19.25 -0.36
N MET A 304 0.02 -18.49 -0.94
CA MET A 304 -0.53 -18.74 -2.28
C MET A 304 0.39 -18.21 -3.37
N VAL A 305 0.95 -17.02 -3.18
CA VAL A 305 1.95 -16.41 -4.09
C VAL A 305 3.19 -17.30 -4.18
N LEU A 306 3.72 -17.77 -3.04
CA LEU A 306 4.86 -18.71 -2.98
C LEU A 306 4.57 -20.10 -3.59
N LYS A 307 3.32 -20.37 -3.98
CA LYS A 307 2.94 -21.58 -4.73
C LYS A 307 2.73 -21.29 -6.23
N GLY A 308 3.12 -20.13 -6.72
CA GLY A 308 2.99 -19.74 -8.13
C GLY A 308 1.54 -19.49 -8.56
N ARG A 309 0.63 -19.14 -7.63
CA ARG A 309 -0.77 -18.84 -7.96
C ARG A 309 -1.00 -17.34 -7.92
N ALA A 310 -1.28 -16.74 -9.08
CA ALA A 310 -1.84 -15.39 -9.14
C ALA A 310 -3.14 -15.34 -8.31
N HIS A 311 -3.24 -14.35 -7.41
CA HIS A 311 -4.37 -14.19 -6.51
C HIS A 311 -4.66 -12.70 -6.29
N ALA A 312 -5.95 -12.38 -6.14
CA ALA A 312 -6.38 -11.07 -5.70
C ALA A 312 -5.90 -10.81 -4.27
N GLY A 313 -5.12 -9.75 -4.08
CA GLY A 313 -4.50 -9.42 -2.80
C GLY A 313 -5.50 -8.87 -1.79
N LEU A 314 -6.30 -7.88 -2.23
CA LEU A 314 -7.21 -7.16 -1.34
C LEU A 314 -8.30 -8.04 -0.72
N PRO A 315 -8.89 -9.05 -1.39
CA PRO A 315 -9.85 -9.96 -0.75
C PRO A 315 -9.31 -10.65 0.50
N LEU A 316 -8.07 -11.13 0.46
CA LEU A 316 -7.47 -11.84 1.59
C LEU A 316 -7.08 -10.86 2.71
N LEU A 317 -6.53 -9.70 2.34
CA LEU A 317 -6.10 -8.68 3.31
C LEU A 317 -7.29 -7.98 3.97
N ASN A 318 -8.23 -7.48 3.17
CA ASN A 318 -9.44 -6.78 3.63
C ASN A 318 -10.41 -7.76 4.32
N GLY A 319 -10.57 -8.96 3.78
CA GLY A 319 -11.35 -10.02 4.43
C GLY A 319 -10.74 -10.42 5.78
N GLY A 320 -9.41 -10.53 5.84
CA GLY A 320 -8.67 -10.81 7.07
C GLY A 320 -8.88 -9.75 8.13
N VAL A 321 -8.68 -8.46 7.81
CA VAL A 321 -8.84 -7.37 8.78
C VAL A 321 -10.30 -7.19 9.23
N ILE A 322 -11.28 -7.32 8.32
CA ILE A 322 -12.71 -7.26 8.67
C ILE A 322 -13.06 -8.44 9.59
N GLY A 323 -12.62 -9.65 9.25
CA GLY A 323 -12.86 -10.84 10.07
C GLY A 323 -12.22 -10.72 11.45
N GLY A 324 -10.97 -10.26 11.52
CA GLY A 324 -10.26 -10.01 12.77
C GLY A 324 -10.96 -8.95 13.63
N TYR A 325 -11.38 -7.84 13.02
CA TYR A 325 -12.14 -6.78 13.68
C TYR A 325 -13.44 -7.31 14.30
N LEU A 326 -14.25 -8.04 13.52
CA LEU A 326 -15.53 -8.58 13.98
C LEU A 326 -15.35 -9.62 15.10
N VAL A 327 -14.33 -10.48 15.00
CA VAL A 327 -13.99 -11.42 16.09
C VAL A 327 -13.59 -10.67 17.35
N GLY A 328 -12.77 -9.62 17.24
CA GLY A 328 -12.39 -8.77 18.37
C GLY A 328 -13.59 -8.05 19.00
N ALA A 329 -14.49 -7.53 18.18
CA ALA A 329 -15.71 -6.88 18.63
C ALA A 329 -16.60 -7.84 19.44
N LEU A 330 -16.90 -9.01 18.88
CA LEU A 330 -17.71 -10.02 19.57
C LEU A 330 -17.04 -10.54 20.85
N ALA A 331 -15.72 -10.75 20.83
CA ALA A 331 -14.96 -11.16 22.01
C ALA A 331 -14.95 -10.10 23.11
N SER A 332 -15.03 -8.81 22.74
CA SER A 332 -15.18 -7.70 23.69
C SER A 332 -16.60 -7.50 24.22
N GLY A 333 -17.58 -8.28 23.73
CA GLY A 333 -18.99 -8.17 24.12
C GLY A 333 -19.77 -7.09 23.36
N LEU A 334 -19.21 -6.51 22.29
CA LEU A 334 -19.93 -5.57 21.44
C LEU A 334 -21.01 -6.29 20.61
N PRO A 335 -22.26 -5.78 20.60
CA PRO A 335 -23.29 -6.26 19.68
C PRO A 335 -22.85 -6.09 18.22
N LEU A 336 -23.23 -7.04 17.37
CA LEU A 336 -22.85 -7.00 15.95
C LEU A 336 -23.34 -5.73 15.23
N LEU A 337 -24.53 -5.22 15.59
CA LEU A 337 -25.08 -4.00 15.00
C LEU A 337 -24.26 -2.75 15.35
N GLU A 338 -23.71 -2.70 16.57
CA GLU A 338 -22.81 -1.61 16.98
C GLU A 338 -21.44 -1.76 16.30
N ALA A 339 -20.90 -2.97 16.25
CA ALA A 339 -19.63 -3.25 15.57
C ALA A 339 -19.68 -2.92 14.08
N LEU A 340 -20.80 -3.17 13.41
CA LEU A 340 -20.99 -2.80 12.01
C LEU A 340 -21.29 -1.31 11.83
N GLY A 341 -21.46 -0.53 12.89
CA GLY A 341 -21.83 0.89 12.81
C GLY A 341 -23.25 1.14 12.28
N VAL A 342 -24.12 0.13 12.28
CA VAL A 342 -25.49 0.25 11.75
C VAL A 342 -26.54 0.53 12.83
N ALA A 343 -26.18 0.37 14.11
CA ALA A 343 -27.11 0.57 15.23
C ALA A 343 -27.75 1.96 15.28
N GLY A 344 -27.06 3.01 14.80
CA GLY A 344 -27.60 4.38 14.75
C GLY A 344 -28.61 4.64 13.63
N PHE A 345 -28.78 3.71 12.69
CA PHE A 345 -29.69 3.84 11.53
C PHE A 345 -30.99 3.04 11.66
N LEU A 346 -31.13 2.24 12.73
CA LEU A 346 -32.29 1.39 13.02
C LEU A 346 -33.16 1.99 14.12
#